data_AF-A0ABD3VAW1-F1
#
_entry.id   AF-A0ABD3VAW1-F1
#
_cell.length_a   1.000
_cell.length_b   1.000
_cell.length_c   1.000
_cell.angle_alpha   90.00
_cell.angle_beta   90.00
_cell.angle_gamma   90.00
#
_symmetry.space_group_name_H-M   'P 1'
#
loop_
_entity.id
_entity.type
_entity.pdbx_description
1 polymer ?
#
loop_
_entity_poly.entity_id
_entity_poly.type
_entity_poly.pdbx_seq_one_letter_code
_entity_poly.pdbx_strand_id
1 'polypeptide(L)'
;MPNFYDVIRALVLIGAFVFNARLDRKSWMLAESMLVGSYAVGYSLFPGSLVESGGLLESFLVRLFGALMLGKVLLWYLTRRTVDDAVVGTILWSRLMGILILLLVVFQGFWQSKEFPSNKNLWFDLLGFLFLLGNTICYLVRGRYAVGGREQKGPVSIVLRIYFLILFFTGLCCMAFPKVMIPFKPLEKQDVMIMRIIGAVLFGNSIVAWYVPSWRSDENKKAYFISQIITSFLFCVTLAIAFFIEGTFNLREFLILHTAVVPSLVILVGMYFIWKNGKDGNVMQSSYFTRSKSS
;
A
#
# COMPACT_ATOMS: atom_id res chain seq x y z
N MET A 1 3.43 34.88 8.61
CA MET A 1 1.99 34.69 8.87
C MET A 1 1.50 33.54 7.99
N PRO A 2 0.72 32.57 8.50
CA PRO A 2 0.14 31.52 7.67
C PRO A 2 -0.72 32.16 6.58
N ASN A 3 -0.59 31.66 5.35
CA ASN A 3 -1.31 32.23 4.22
C ASN A 3 -2.81 31.94 4.41
N PHE A 4 -3.70 32.87 4.05
CA PHE A 4 -5.16 32.68 4.21
C PHE A 4 -5.65 31.36 3.57
N TYR A 5 -5.04 30.97 2.45
CA TYR A 5 -5.27 29.70 1.77
C TYR A 5 -4.90 28.46 2.59
N ASP A 6 -3.86 28.53 3.44
CA ASP A 6 -3.43 27.41 4.28
C ASP A 6 -4.44 27.16 5.40
N VAL A 7 -5.02 28.23 5.95
CA VAL A 7 -6.09 28.15 6.95
C VAL A 7 -7.36 27.55 6.35
N ILE A 8 -7.77 27.99 5.16
CA ILE A 8 -8.93 27.41 4.47
C ILE A 8 -8.71 25.92 4.20
N ARG A 9 -7.54 25.53 3.69
CA ARG A 9 -7.21 24.12 3.43
C ARG A 9 -7.25 23.28 4.70
N ALA A 10 -6.70 23.77 5.80
CA ALA A 10 -6.76 23.09 7.10
C ALA A 10 -8.20 22.94 7.59
N LEU A 11 -9.03 23.98 7.49
CA LEU A 11 -10.45 23.93 7.86
C LEU A 11 -11.24 22.94 7.00
N VAL A 12 -10.97 22.87 5.69
CA VAL A 12 -11.57 21.88 4.79
C VAL A 12 -11.16 20.46 5.19
N LEU A 13 -9.90 20.22 5.53
CA LEU A 13 -9.45 18.91 6.01
C LEU A 13 -10.11 18.52 7.34
N ILE A 14 -10.22 19.44 8.29
CA ILE A 14 -10.92 19.21 9.56
C ILE A 14 -12.40 18.91 9.31
N GLY A 15 -13.07 19.70 8.47
CA GLY A 15 -14.46 19.49 8.09
C GLY A 15 -14.67 18.13 7.42
N ALA A 16 -13.79 17.76 6.50
CA ALA A 16 -13.80 16.45 5.84
C ALA A 16 -13.56 15.31 6.83
N PHE A 17 -12.68 15.48 7.82
CA PHE A 17 -12.46 14.51 8.89
C PHE A 17 -13.72 14.31 9.74
N VAL A 18 -14.32 15.39 10.23
CA VAL A 18 -15.53 15.31 11.07
C VAL A 18 -16.70 14.70 10.28
N PHE A 19 -16.84 15.06 9.01
CA PHE A 19 -17.85 14.48 8.13
C PHE A 19 -17.61 12.98 7.89
N ASN A 20 -16.38 12.60 7.52
CA ASN A 20 -16.00 11.19 7.30
C ASN A 20 -16.14 10.34 8.56
N ALA A 21 -15.88 10.90 9.72
CA ALA A 21 -16.07 10.23 11.00
C ALA A 21 -17.55 9.99 11.33
N ARG A 22 -18.52 10.52 10.60
CA ARG A 22 -19.96 10.27 10.80
C ARG A 22 -20.55 9.29 9.78
N LEU A 23 -19.83 8.99 8.70
CA LEU A 23 -20.29 8.08 7.68
C LEU A 23 -20.38 6.64 8.20
N ASP A 24 -21.25 5.85 7.60
CA ASP A 24 -21.19 4.41 7.79
C ASP A 24 -19.90 3.86 7.14
N ARG A 25 -19.45 2.69 7.60
CA ARG A 25 -18.20 2.07 7.14
C ARG A 25 -18.11 1.99 5.63
N LYS A 26 -19.19 1.64 4.92
CA LYS A 26 -19.15 1.42 3.47
C LYS A 26 -18.97 2.74 2.73
N SER A 27 -19.70 3.78 3.13
CA SER A 27 -19.57 5.12 2.55
C SER A 27 -18.23 5.74 2.86
N TRP A 28 -17.70 5.55 4.08
CA TRP A 28 -16.37 5.98 4.44
C TRP A 28 -15.28 5.34 3.58
N MET A 29 -15.28 4.00 3.48
CA MET A 29 -14.32 3.29 2.63
C MET A 29 -14.38 3.77 1.17
N LEU A 30 -15.57 4.10 0.66
CA LEU A 30 -15.73 4.63 -0.68
C LEU A 30 -15.18 6.06 -0.82
N ALA A 31 -15.60 6.98 0.05
CA ALA A 31 -15.15 8.38 0.03
C ALA A 31 -13.63 8.47 0.14
N GLU A 32 -13.06 7.62 0.97
CA GLU A 32 -11.63 7.56 1.16
C GLU A 32 -10.90 6.89 -0.01
N SER A 33 -11.46 5.83 -0.59
CA SER A 33 -10.92 5.24 -1.82
C SER A 33 -10.91 6.25 -2.96
N MET A 34 -11.92 7.11 -3.06
CA MET A 34 -11.96 8.20 -4.05
C MET A 34 -10.88 9.24 -3.77
N LEU A 35 -10.72 9.67 -2.52
CA LEU A 35 -9.72 10.66 -2.13
C LEU A 35 -8.30 10.11 -2.34
N VAL A 36 -7.99 8.94 -1.79
CA VAL A 36 -6.66 8.32 -1.96
C VAL A 36 -6.42 7.95 -3.43
N GLY A 37 -7.48 7.53 -4.14
CA GLY A 37 -7.43 7.25 -5.57
C GLY A 37 -7.06 8.47 -6.40
N SER A 38 -7.64 9.65 -6.12
CA SER A 38 -7.29 10.87 -6.87
C SER A 38 -5.85 11.30 -6.62
N TYR A 39 -5.35 11.19 -5.38
CA TYR A 39 -3.92 11.40 -5.09
C TYR A 39 -3.03 10.39 -5.83
N ALA A 40 -3.39 9.11 -5.79
CA ALA A 40 -2.61 8.06 -6.43
C ALA A 40 -2.54 8.21 -7.96
N VAL A 41 -3.65 8.60 -8.60
CA VAL A 41 -3.69 8.96 -10.02
C VAL A 41 -2.81 10.19 -10.28
N GLY A 42 -2.91 11.22 -9.43
CA GLY A 42 -2.09 12.42 -9.53
C GLY A 42 -0.59 12.11 -9.49
N TYR A 43 -0.12 11.33 -8.52
CA TYR A 43 1.29 10.93 -8.42
C TYR A 43 1.73 10.04 -9.59
N SER A 44 0.83 9.24 -10.15
CA SER A 44 1.13 8.34 -11.28
C SER A 44 1.24 9.08 -12.62
N LEU A 45 0.39 10.09 -12.86
CA LEU A 45 0.34 10.80 -14.14
C LEU A 45 1.19 12.08 -14.15
N PHE A 46 1.20 12.81 -13.03
CA PHE A 46 1.80 14.15 -12.92
C PHE A 46 2.78 14.24 -11.72
N PRO A 47 3.84 13.41 -11.70
CA PRO A 47 4.76 13.38 -10.55
C PRO A 47 5.37 14.76 -10.25
N GLY A 48 5.78 15.51 -11.28
CA GLY A 48 6.42 16.82 -11.13
C GLY A 48 5.49 17.98 -10.74
N SER A 49 4.17 17.77 -10.72
CA SER A 49 3.22 18.79 -10.23
C SER A 49 2.93 18.67 -8.73
N LEU A 50 3.18 17.50 -8.14
CA LEU A 50 2.86 17.19 -6.74
C LEU A 50 4.09 17.15 -5.85
N VAL A 51 5.21 16.70 -6.41
CA VAL A 51 6.54 16.80 -5.81
C VAL A 51 7.33 17.72 -6.74
N GLU A 52 8.06 18.69 -6.20
CA GLU A 52 9.01 19.49 -6.98
C GLU A 52 10.14 18.57 -7.46
N SER A 53 9.85 17.73 -8.45
CA SER A 53 10.74 16.66 -8.87
C SER A 53 11.92 17.26 -9.59
N GLY A 54 13.09 17.23 -8.96
CA GLY A 54 14.34 17.75 -9.53
C GLY A 54 14.93 16.84 -10.60
N GLY A 55 14.52 15.56 -10.63
CA GLY A 55 15.12 14.55 -11.51
C GLY A 55 14.18 13.46 -12.06
N LEU A 56 14.65 12.77 -13.10
CA LEU A 56 13.95 11.66 -13.77
C LEU A 56 13.77 10.44 -12.84
N LEU A 57 14.75 10.16 -11.98
CA LEU A 57 14.66 9.06 -11.01
C LEU A 57 13.57 9.33 -9.98
N GLU A 58 13.54 10.55 -9.45
CA GLU A 58 12.52 10.98 -8.50
C GLU A 58 11.12 10.85 -9.10
N SER A 59 10.93 11.30 -10.35
CA SER A 59 9.66 11.15 -11.08
C SER A 59 9.23 9.69 -11.19
N PHE A 60 10.16 8.78 -11.52
CA PHE A 60 9.89 7.33 -11.54
C PHE A 60 9.44 6.82 -10.17
N LEU A 61 10.14 7.19 -9.09
CA LEU A 61 9.82 6.77 -7.73
C LEU A 61 8.45 7.28 -7.26
N VAL A 62 8.11 8.53 -7.58
CA VAL A 62 6.79 9.11 -7.28
C VAL A 62 5.67 8.37 -8.01
N ARG A 63 5.86 8.04 -9.29
CA ARG A 63 4.88 7.24 -10.03
C ARG A 63 4.73 5.84 -9.47
N LEU A 64 5.85 5.23 -9.06
CA LEU A 64 5.85 3.93 -8.41
C LEU A 64 5.05 3.95 -7.11
N PHE A 65 5.23 4.99 -6.29
CA PHE A 65 4.41 5.21 -5.11
C PHE A 65 2.91 5.34 -5.46
N GLY A 66 2.57 6.11 -6.50
CA GLY A 66 1.19 6.22 -7.02
C GLY A 66 0.59 4.86 -7.43
N ALA A 67 1.34 4.04 -8.15
CA ALA A 67 0.92 2.70 -8.57
C ALA A 67 0.61 1.78 -7.38
N LEU A 68 1.45 1.81 -6.33
CA LEU A 68 1.23 1.03 -5.10
C LEU A 68 -0.04 1.49 -4.35
N MET A 69 -0.30 2.80 -4.34
CA MET A 69 -1.48 3.37 -3.71
C MET A 69 -2.77 3.02 -4.48
N LEU A 70 -2.74 3.02 -5.82
CA LEU A 70 -3.85 2.55 -6.65
C LEU A 70 -4.21 1.08 -6.35
N GLY A 71 -3.21 0.24 -6.13
CA GLY A 71 -3.40 -1.14 -5.67
C GLY A 71 -4.22 -1.26 -4.39
N LYS A 72 -3.88 -0.45 -3.38
CA LYS A 72 -4.61 -0.40 -2.11
C LYS A 72 -6.04 0.11 -2.27
N VAL A 73 -6.22 1.17 -3.05
CA VAL A 73 -7.54 1.74 -3.37
C VAL A 73 -8.44 0.70 -4.03
N LEU A 74 -7.88 -0.06 -4.97
CA LEU A 74 -8.61 -1.13 -5.64
C LEU A 74 -9.02 -2.23 -4.65
N LEU A 75 -8.11 -2.68 -3.78
CA LEU A 75 -8.45 -3.67 -2.75
C LEU A 75 -9.62 -3.17 -1.89
N TRP A 76 -9.53 -1.94 -1.39
CA TRP A 76 -10.60 -1.34 -0.58
C TRP A 76 -11.92 -1.28 -1.31
N TYR A 77 -11.90 -0.83 -2.56
CA TYR A 77 -13.10 -0.76 -3.38
C TYR A 77 -13.75 -2.13 -3.56
N LEU A 78 -12.96 -3.16 -3.87
CA LEU A 78 -13.44 -4.52 -4.08
C LEU A 78 -13.96 -5.16 -2.78
N THR A 79 -13.32 -4.89 -1.64
CA THR A 79 -13.74 -5.46 -0.35
C THR A 79 -14.75 -4.61 0.42
N ARG A 80 -15.14 -3.42 -0.06
CA ARG A 80 -15.99 -2.47 0.70
C ARG A 80 -17.32 -3.04 1.20
N ARG A 81 -17.87 -4.01 0.46
CA ARG A 81 -19.17 -4.64 0.77
C ARG A 81 -19.04 -5.87 1.68
N THR A 82 -17.83 -6.27 2.05
CA THR A 82 -17.61 -7.45 2.89
C THR A 82 -18.30 -7.32 4.25
N VAL A 83 -18.82 -8.42 4.75
CA VAL A 83 -19.34 -8.53 6.12
C VAL A 83 -18.29 -9.17 7.06
N ASP A 84 -17.19 -9.66 6.51
CA ASP A 84 -16.12 -10.29 7.28
C ASP A 84 -15.27 -9.25 8.02
N ASP A 85 -15.44 -9.19 9.34
CA ASP A 85 -14.69 -8.27 10.22
C ASP A 85 -13.18 -8.48 10.13
N ALA A 86 -12.71 -9.71 9.86
CA ALA A 86 -11.28 -9.99 9.71
C ALA A 86 -10.67 -9.22 8.54
N VAL A 87 -11.42 -9.05 7.45
CA VAL A 87 -10.97 -8.29 6.26
C VAL A 87 -10.84 -6.81 6.60
N VAL A 88 -11.89 -6.25 7.22
CA VAL A 88 -11.92 -4.83 7.61
C VAL A 88 -10.84 -4.54 8.64
N GLY A 89 -10.72 -5.37 9.67
CA GLY A 89 -9.69 -5.25 10.70
C GLY A 89 -8.28 -5.34 10.12
N THR A 90 -8.02 -6.31 9.24
CA THR A 90 -6.73 -6.45 8.54
C THR A 90 -6.37 -5.21 7.75
N ILE A 91 -7.32 -4.66 6.98
CA ILE A 91 -7.14 -3.46 6.16
C ILE A 91 -6.86 -2.23 7.02
N LEU A 92 -7.61 -2.04 8.10
CA LEU A 92 -7.42 -0.91 8.99
C LEU A 92 -6.09 -0.99 9.75
N TRP A 93 -5.70 -2.18 10.21
CA TRP A 93 -4.44 -2.39 10.90
C TRP A 93 -3.22 -2.24 9.98
N SER A 94 -3.28 -2.78 8.77
CA SER A 94 -2.19 -2.61 7.80
C SER A 94 -1.96 -1.15 7.46
N ARG A 95 -3.04 -0.38 7.39
CA ARG A 95 -2.99 1.06 7.18
C ARG A 95 -2.45 1.80 8.39
N LEU A 96 -2.95 1.51 9.59
CA LEU A 96 -2.47 2.10 10.85
C LEU A 96 -0.94 1.95 10.93
N MET A 97 -0.44 0.72 10.78
CA MET A 97 0.99 0.43 10.84
C MET A 97 1.77 1.10 9.69
N GLY A 98 1.24 1.06 8.47
CA GLY A 98 1.87 1.72 7.32
C GLY A 98 1.99 3.24 7.49
N ILE A 99 0.95 3.91 7.98
CA ILE A 99 0.98 5.36 8.24
C ILE A 99 1.92 5.69 9.40
N LEU A 100 1.93 4.89 10.47
CA LEU A 100 2.87 5.10 11.59
C LEU A 100 4.32 5.02 11.13
N ILE A 101 4.67 4.01 10.32
CA ILE A 101 6.02 3.89 9.75
C ILE A 101 6.34 5.06 8.83
N LEU A 102 5.38 5.49 8.01
CA LEU A 102 5.55 6.65 7.13
C LEU A 102 5.82 7.93 7.94
N LEU A 103 5.08 8.16 9.02
CA LEU A 103 5.30 9.30 9.93
C LEU A 103 6.68 9.22 10.59
N LEU A 104 7.13 8.03 11.00
CA LEU A 104 8.48 7.82 11.54
C LEU A 104 9.56 8.14 10.51
N VAL A 105 9.39 7.74 9.25
CA VAL A 105 10.31 8.04 8.15
C VAL A 105 10.39 9.56 7.92
N VAL A 106 9.25 10.24 7.88
CA VAL A 106 9.19 11.70 7.70
C VAL A 106 9.85 12.41 8.89
N PHE A 107 9.56 11.98 10.11
CA PHE A 107 10.15 12.56 11.32
C PHE A 107 11.66 12.33 11.42
N GLN A 108 12.13 11.13 11.07
CA GLN A 108 13.56 10.85 10.98
C GLN A 108 14.24 11.71 9.91
N GLY A 109 13.61 11.86 8.74
CA GLY A 109 14.09 12.73 7.68
C GLY A 109 14.27 14.17 8.17
N PHE A 110 13.25 14.68 8.87
CA PHE A 110 13.29 16.00 9.52
C PHE A 110 14.43 16.14 10.54
N TRP A 111 14.59 15.15 11.42
CA TRP A 111 15.65 15.18 12.44
C TRP A 111 17.05 15.17 11.83
N GLN A 112 17.24 14.43 10.72
CA GLN A 112 18.52 14.31 10.04
C GLN A 112 18.87 15.52 9.18
N SER A 113 17.89 16.15 8.53
CA SER A 113 18.14 17.33 7.69
C SER A 113 18.42 18.59 8.52
N LYS A 114 17.89 18.71 9.75
CA LYS A 114 17.83 19.95 10.57
C LYS A 114 17.20 21.17 9.88
N GLU A 115 17.00 21.10 8.58
CA GLU A 115 16.16 21.97 7.80
C GLU A 115 14.75 21.39 7.86
N PHE A 116 13.82 22.15 8.45
CA PHE A 116 12.41 21.95 8.14
C PHE A 116 12.27 22.07 6.63
N PRO A 117 11.63 21.13 5.94
CA PRO A 117 11.31 21.33 4.54
C PRO A 117 10.50 22.63 4.46
N SER A 118 11.11 23.68 3.89
CA SER A 118 10.45 24.97 3.63
C SER A 118 9.29 24.84 2.63
N ASN A 119 9.06 23.61 2.15
CA ASN A 119 8.09 23.24 1.17
C ASN A 119 6.70 23.10 1.83
N LYS A 120 5.82 24.07 1.55
CA LYS A 120 4.45 24.12 2.10
C LYS A 120 3.63 22.85 1.81
N ASN A 121 3.95 22.15 0.72
CA ASN A 121 3.27 20.93 0.31
C ASN A 121 3.52 19.77 1.31
N LEU A 122 4.71 19.69 1.90
CA LEU A 122 5.05 18.60 2.83
C LEU A 122 4.29 18.71 4.17
N TRP A 123 4.01 19.92 4.63
CA TRP A 123 3.15 20.17 5.79
C TRP A 123 1.71 19.71 5.56
N PHE A 124 1.21 19.95 4.36
CA PHE A 124 -0.13 19.53 3.98
C PHE A 124 -0.22 18.00 3.87
N ASP A 125 0.79 17.36 3.31
CA ASP A 125 0.89 15.90 3.25
C ASP A 125 0.95 15.28 4.65
N LEU A 126 1.74 15.85 5.57
CA LEU A 126 1.82 15.40 6.96
C LEU A 126 0.48 15.52 7.68
N LEU A 127 -0.21 16.65 7.53
CA LEU A 127 -1.57 16.86 8.06
C LEU A 127 -2.54 15.83 7.47
N GLY A 128 -2.47 15.58 6.15
CA GLY A 128 -3.22 14.55 5.47
C GLY A 128 -3.00 13.17 6.10
N PHE A 129 -1.75 12.75 6.30
CA PHE A 129 -1.43 11.47 6.94
C PHE A 129 -1.95 11.38 8.38
N LEU A 130 -1.86 12.45 9.16
CA LEU A 130 -2.41 12.49 10.52
C LEU A 130 -3.94 12.37 10.54
N PHE A 131 -4.65 13.00 9.59
CA PHE A 131 -6.09 12.82 9.45
C PHE A 131 -6.47 11.41 9.04
N LEU A 132 -5.75 10.84 8.07
CA LEU A 132 -5.93 9.45 7.65
C LEU A 132 -5.69 8.49 8.82
N LEU A 133 -4.67 8.75 9.66
CA LEU A 133 -4.38 8.02 10.88
C LEU A 133 -5.55 8.13 11.88
N GLY A 134 -5.97 9.35 12.20
CA GLY A 134 -7.07 9.61 13.14
C GLY A 134 -8.37 8.93 12.71
N ASN A 135 -8.68 8.94 11.40
CA ASN A 135 -9.86 8.27 10.86
C ASN A 135 -9.75 6.76 11.04
N THR A 136 -8.58 6.19 10.69
CA THR A 136 -8.32 4.76 10.86
C THR A 136 -8.51 4.32 12.32
N ILE A 137 -7.97 5.09 13.27
CA ILE A 137 -8.11 4.84 14.71
C ILE A 137 -9.58 4.93 15.13
N CYS A 138 -10.30 5.96 14.68
CA CYS A 138 -11.72 6.14 15.00
C CYS A 138 -12.54 4.92 14.57
N TYR A 139 -12.33 4.42 13.35
CA TYR A 139 -13.03 3.24 12.85
C TYR A 139 -12.62 1.95 13.56
N LEU A 140 -11.35 1.78 13.92
CA LEU A 140 -10.88 0.65 14.72
C LEU A 140 -11.55 0.63 16.10
N VAL A 141 -11.59 1.77 16.79
CA VAL A 141 -12.17 1.88 18.14
C VAL A 141 -13.68 1.67 18.12
N ARG A 142 -14.39 2.23 17.13
CA ARG A 142 -15.85 2.10 17.01
C ARG A 142 -16.29 0.71 16.59
N GLY A 143 -15.61 0.12 15.61
CA GLY A 143 -16.01 -1.15 15.01
C GLY A 143 -15.52 -2.38 15.76
N ARG A 144 -14.48 -2.27 16.60
CA ARG A 144 -13.85 -3.39 17.33
C ARG A 144 -13.60 -4.60 16.42
N TYR A 145 -13.19 -4.35 15.18
CA TYR A 145 -13.00 -5.39 14.18
C TYR A 145 -11.92 -6.39 14.61
N ALA A 146 -12.23 -7.68 14.50
CA ALA A 146 -11.24 -8.72 14.72
C ALA A 146 -10.10 -8.62 13.68
N VAL A 147 -8.87 -8.87 14.11
CA VAL A 147 -7.72 -8.97 13.19
C VAL A 147 -7.37 -10.43 13.05
N GLY A 148 -7.57 -10.95 11.85
CA GLY A 148 -7.34 -12.35 11.54
C GLY A 148 -8.35 -13.30 12.19
N GLY A 149 -8.05 -14.59 12.07
CA GLY A 149 -8.90 -15.68 12.49
C GLY A 149 -8.22 -17.02 12.27
N ARG A 150 -8.97 -18.12 12.34
CA ARG A 150 -8.44 -19.44 12.01
C ARG A 150 -8.00 -19.46 10.54
N GLU A 151 -6.71 -19.69 10.32
CA GLU A 151 -6.15 -19.81 8.99
C GLU A 151 -6.64 -21.08 8.29
N GLN A 152 -7.05 -20.92 7.04
CA GLN A 152 -7.31 -22.06 6.17
C GLN A 152 -5.98 -22.55 5.59
N LYS A 153 -5.51 -23.70 6.06
CA LYS A 153 -4.29 -24.34 5.55
C LYS A 153 -4.51 -24.82 4.12
N GLY A 154 -3.51 -24.63 3.26
CA GLY A 154 -3.54 -25.10 1.88
C GLY A 154 -2.54 -24.37 0.98
N PRO A 155 -2.49 -24.71 -0.33
CA PRO A 155 -1.56 -24.11 -1.28
C PRO A 155 -1.68 -22.58 -1.38
N VAL A 156 -2.90 -22.05 -1.28
CA VAL A 156 -3.17 -20.60 -1.29
C VAL A 156 -2.53 -19.91 -0.09
N SER A 157 -2.60 -20.50 1.11
CA SER A 157 -1.94 -19.99 2.32
C SER A 157 -0.42 -19.95 2.12
N ILE A 158 0.19 -21.02 1.60
CA ILE A 158 1.64 -21.07 1.33
C ILE A 158 2.07 -19.95 0.38
N VAL A 159 1.35 -19.77 -0.73
CA VAL A 159 1.62 -18.69 -1.69
C VAL A 159 1.54 -17.32 -1.02
N LEU A 160 0.52 -17.07 -0.20
CA LEU A 160 0.37 -15.81 0.53
C LEU A 160 1.49 -15.59 1.56
N ARG A 161 1.99 -16.65 2.22
CA ARG A 161 3.14 -16.57 3.15
C ARG A 161 4.43 -16.23 2.41
N ILE A 162 4.68 -16.85 1.25
CA ILE A 162 5.82 -16.52 0.40
C ILE A 162 5.71 -15.06 -0.07
N TYR A 163 4.53 -14.65 -0.55
CA TYR A 163 4.29 -13.28 -1.00
C TYR A 163 4.45 -12.26 0.13
N PHE A 164 3.97 -12.58 1.33
CA PHE A 164 4.24 -11.81 2.54
C PHE A 164 5.74 -11.58 2.75
N LEU A 165 6.56 -12.65 2.68
CA LEU A 165 8.01 -12.54 2.89
C LEU A 165 8.65 -11.65 1.81
N ILE A 166 8.24 -11.81 0.55
CA ILE A 166 8.72 -10.96 -0.55
C ILE A 166 8.42 -9.49 -0.26
N LEU A 167 7.17 -9.15 0.06
CA LEU A 167 6.77 -7.78 0.37
C LEU A 167 7.46 -7.23 1.63
N PHE A 168 7.57 -8.04 2.67
CA PHE A 168 8.19 -7.67 3.94
C PHE A 168 9.66 -7.34 3.76
N PHE A 169 10.44 -8.23 3.15
CA PHE A 169 11.87 -8.01 2.92
C PHE A 169 12.11 -6.89 1.92
N THR A 170 11.31 -6.79 0.85
CA THR A 170 11.44 -5.68 -0.10
C THR A 170 11.14 -4.34 0.58
N GLY A 171 10.05 -4.26 1.36
CA GLY A 171 9.71 -3.07 2.13
C GLY A 171 10.80 -2.68 3.11
N LEU A 172 11.36 -3.66 3.84
CA LEU A 172 12.45 -3.45 4.78
C LEU A 172 13.74 -2.99 4.09
N CYS A 173 14.11 -3.59 2.96
CA CYS A 173 15.27 -3.18 2.16
C CYS A 173 15.09 -1.77 1.59
N CYS A 174 13.90 -1.41 1.09
CA CYS A 174 13.60 -0.05 0.65
C CYS A 174 13.72 0.98 1.78
N MET A 175 13.39 0.61 3.03
CA MET A 175 13.52 1.49 4.18
C MET A 175 14.96 1.61 4.70
N ALA A 176 15.62 0.47 4.91
CA ALA A 176 16.93 0.39 5.55
C ALA A 176 18.09 0.65 4.57
N PHE A 177 17.97 0.16 3.33
CA PHE A 177 19.05 0.16 2.34
C PHE A 177 18.60 0.66 0.94
N PRO A 178 18.06 1.90 0.79
CA PRO A 178 17.68 2.45 -0.51
C PRO A 178 18.78 2.34 -1.58
N LYS A 179 20.04 2.58 -1.21
CA LYS A 179 21.20 2.50 -2.11
C LYS A 179 21.48 1.08 -2.63
N VAL A 180 21.10 0.05 -1.87
CA VAL A 180 21.25 -1.35 -2.32
C VAL A 180 20.14 -1.71 -3.30
N MET A 181 18.94 -1.15 -3.12
CA MET A 181 17.81 -1.37 -4.02
C MET A 181 18.00 -0.72 -5.39
N ILE A 182 18.70 0.41 -5.45
CA ILE A 182 19.04 1.14 -6.69
C ILE A 182 20.56 1.42 -6.70
N PRO A 183 21.40 0.40 -6.97
CA PRO A 183 22.85 0.52 -6.81
C PRO A 183 23.55 1.25 -7.96
N PHE A 184 22.85 1.45 -9.08
CA PHE A 184 23.41 1.96 -10.33
C PHE A 184 23.22 3.47 -10.53
N LYS A 185 22.49 4.16 -9.64
CA LYS A 185 22.37 5.62 -9.64
C LYS A 185 22.75 6.21 -8.28
N PRO A 186 23.40 7.40 -8.25
CA PRO A 186 23.49 8.15 -7.02
C PRO A 186 22.08 8.54 -6.58
N LEU A 187 21.76 8.31 -5.31
CA LEU A 187 20.48 8.70 -4.73
C LEU A 187 20.63 10.04 -4.01
N GLU A 188 19.80 10.99 -4.39
CA GLU A 188 19.68 12.25 -3.66
C GLU A 188 18.88 12.05 -2.36
N LYS A 189 18.89 13.06 -1.49
CA LYS A 189 18.17 13.00 -0.21
C LYS A 189 16.67 12.76 -0.41
N GLN A 190 16.08 13.35 -1.45
CA GLN A 190 14.66 13.19 -1.79
C GLN A 190 14.36 11.77 -2.29
N ASP A 191 15.18 11.22 -3.19
CA ASP A 191 15.03 9.82 -3.66
C ASP A 191 15.06 8.83 -2.49
N VAL A 192 15.99 9.02 -1.55
CA VAL A 192 16.10 8.20 -0.34
C VAL A 192 14.82 8.28 0.50
N MET A 193 14.26 9.48 0.67
CA MET A 193 13.01 9.68 1.41
C MET A 193 11.84 8.98 0.72
N ILE A 194 11.68 9.14 -0.60
CA ILE A 194 10.60 8.51 -1.37
C ILE A 194 10.73 6.97 -1.35
N MET A 195 11.95 6.44 -1.47
CA MET A 195 12.21 5.00 -1.34
C MET A 195 11.79 4.45 0.03
N ARG A 196 12.04 5.19 1.11
CA ARG A 196 11.58 4.81 2.46
C ARG A 196 10.05 4.86 2.58
N ILE A 197 9.39 5.85 1.96
CA ILE A 197 7.93 5.94 1.89
C ILE A 197 7.34 4.74 1.13
N ILE A 198 7.92 4.38 -0.01
CA ILE A 198 7.57 3.16 -0.78
C ILE A 198 7.73 1.92 0.10
N GLY A 199 8.83 1.81 0.84
CA GLY A 199 9.07 0.73 1.78
C GLY A 199 8.01 0.62 2.88
N ALA A 200 7.57 1.75 3.45
CA ALA A 200 6.48 1.78 4.42
C ALA A 200 5.15 1.29 3.83
N VAL A 201 4.86 1.64 2.57
CA VAL A 201 3.65 1.20 1.86
C VAL A 201 3.67 -0.32 1.64
N LEU A 202 4.82 -0.86 1.20
CA LEU A 202 5.05 -2.29 1.00
C LEU A 202 4.96 -3.08 2.31
N PHE A 203 5.51 -2.54 3.41
CA PHE A 203 5.38 -3.13 4.73
C PHE A 203 3.91 -3.17 5.20
N GLY A 204 3.15 -2.11 4.96
CA GLY A 204 1.70 -2.15 5.18
C GLY A 204 1.04 -3.27 4.36
N ASN A 205 1.40 -3.43 3.08
CA ASN A 205 0.86 -4.50 2.23
C ASN A 205 1.25 -5.90 2.71
N SER A 206 2.44 -6.09 3.29
CA SER A 206 2.84 -7.39 3.84
C SER A 206 1.94 -7.78 5.02
N ILE A 207 1.52 -6.83 5.87
CA ILE A 207 0.55 -7.12 6.94
C ILE A 207 -0.76 -7.67 6.36
N VAL A 208 -1.26 -7.11 5.26
CA VAL A 208 -2.46 -7.66 4.59
C VAL A 208 -2.18 -9.08 4.12
N ALA A 209 -1.08 -9.30 3.38
CA ALA A 209 -0.69 -10.61 2.88
C ALA A 209 -0.63 -11.68 3.99
N TRP A 210 -0.16 -11.29 5.18
CA TRP A 210 -0.07 -12.16 6.35
C TRP A 210 -1.43 -12.62 6.88
N TYR A 211 -2.45 -11.76 6.81
CA TYR A 211 -3.77 -12.07 7.36
C TYR A 211 -4.79 -12.56 6.32
N VAL A 212 -4.56 -12.36 5.02
CA VAL A 212 -5.45 -12.87 3.94
C VAL A 212 -5.77 -14.37 4.07
N PRO A 213 -4.85 -15.28 4.46
CA PRO A 213 -5.17 -16.70 4.67
C PRO A 213 -6.27 -16.98 5.70
N SER A 214 -6.54 -16.03 6.60
CA SER A 214 -7.58 -16.14 7.62
C SER A 214 -8.93 -15.55 7.23
N TRP A 215 -9.02 -14.93 6.04
CA TRP A 215 -10.28 -14.40 5.52
C TRP A 215 -11.22 -15.54 5.14
N ARG A 216 -12.49 -15.43 5.53
CA ARG A 216 -13.45 -16.53 5.39
C ARG A 216 -13.92 -16.69 3.95
N SER A 217 -14.17 -15.58 3.27
CA SER A 217 -14.68 -15.57 1.89
C SER A 217 -13.55 -15.65 0.87
N ASP A 218 -13.64 -16.62 -0.04
CA ASP A 218 -12.75 -16.71 -1.19
C ASP A 218 -12.90 -15.53 -2.15
N GLU A 219 -14.06 -14.85 -2.19
CA GLU A 219 -14.23 -13.63 -2.97
C GLU A 219 -13.31 -12.51 -2.48
N ASN A 220 -13.17 -12.37 -1.17
CA ASN A 220 -12.25 -11.39 -0.58
C ASN A 220 -10.79 -11.75 -0.89
N LYS A 221 -10.43 -13.04 -0.86
CA LYS A 221 -9.10 -13.48 -1.27
C LYS A 221 -8.84 -13.22 -2.75
N LYS A 222 -9.81 -13.50 -3.63
CA LYS A 222 -9.75 -13.16 -5.07
C LYS A 222 -9.54 -11.66 -5.25
N ALA A 223 -10.28 -10.82 -4.52
CA ALA A 223 -10.11 -9.38 -4.56
C ALA A 223 -8.69 -8.95 -4.16
N TYR A 224 -8.09 -9.59 -3.15
CA TYR A 224 -6.69 -9.40 -2.80
C TYR A 224 -5.76 -9.77 -3.96
N PHE A 225 -5.85 -10.97 -4.52
CA PHE A 225 -5.00 -11.36 -5.65
C PHE A 225 -5.15 -10.43 -6.86
N ILE A 226 -6.38 -10.07 -7.23
CA ILE A 226 -6.67 -9.11 -8.31
C ILE A 226 -5.98 -7.77 -8.04
N SER A 227 -6.07 -7.26 -6.81
CA SER A 227 -5.41 -6.00 -6.44
C SER A 227 -3.89 -6.05 -6.61
N GLN A 228 -3.25 -7.16 -6.21
CA GLN A 228 -1.80 -7.34 -6.32
C GLN A 228 -1.35 -7.55 -7.78
N ILE A 229 -2.16 -8.23 -8.59
CA ILE A 229 -1.90 -8.42 -10.03
C ILE A 229 -1.91 -7.07 -10.74
N ILE A 230 -2.94 -6.26 -10.47
CA ILE A 230 -3.04 -4.92 -11.05
C ILE A 230 -1.92 -4.01 -10.56
N THR A 231 -1.52 -4.12 -9.29
CA THR A 231 -0.37 -3.37 -8.77
C THR A 231 0.93 -3.76 -9.45
N SER A 232 1.17 -5.06 -9.66
CA SER A 232 2.35 -5.56 -10.37
C SER A 232 2.35 -5.13 -11.83
N PHE A 233 1.18 -5.13 -12.48
CA PHE A 233 1.02 -4.62 -13.83
C PHE A 233 1.34 -3.11 -13.91
N LEU A 234 0.80 -2.31 -13.00
CA LEU A 234 1.09 -0.87 -12.94
C LEU A 234 2.57 -0.60 -12.67
N PHE A 235 3.24 -1.40 -11.83
CA PHE A 235 4.68 -1.33 -11.62
C PHE A 235 5.44 -1.53 -12.94
N CYS A 236 5.10 -2.57 -13.72
CA CYS A 236 5.71 -2.82 -15.02
C CYS A 236 5.47 -1.67 -16.00
N VAL A 237 4.28 -1.07 -15.99
CA VAL A 237 3.97 0.12 -16.81
C VAL A 237 4.84 1.31 -16.41
N THR A 238 4.97 1.59 -15.10
CA THR A 238 5.83 2.67 -14.61
C THR A 238 7.29 2.45 -15.01
N LEU A 239 7.79 1.21 -14.93
CA LEU A 239 9.14 0.85 -15.34
C LEU A 239 9.33 1.00 -16.86
N ALA A 240 8.34 0.60 -17.66
CA ALA A 240 8.36 0.76 -19.11
C ALA A 240 8.37 2.23 -19.52
N ILE A 241 7.57 3.09 -18.87
CA ILE A 241 7.58 4.53 -19.12
C ILE A 241 8.96 5.13 -18.80
N ALA A 242 9.53 4.79 -17.64
CA ALA A 242 10.84 5.27 -17.23
C ALA A 242 11.96 4.87 -18.21
N PHE A 243 11.86 3.69 -18.82
CA PHE A 243 12.82 3.22 -19.82
C PHE A 243 12.58 3.82 -21.22
N PHE A 244 11.40 3.58 -21.80
CA PHE A 244 11.12 3.88 -23.21
C PHE A 244 10.81 5.35 -23.49
N ILE A 245 10.25 6.08 -22.51
CA ILE A 245 9.81 7.47 -22.71
C ILE A 245 10.81 8.44 -22.10
N GLU A 246 11.25 8.18 -20.86
CA GLU A 246 12.07 9.13 -20.11
C GLU A 246 13.58 8.89 -20.26
N GLY A 247 13.99 7.69 -20.71
CA GLY A 247 15.40 7.32 -20.77
C GLY A 247 16.07 7.30 -19.39
N THR A 248 15.28 7.10 -18.32
CA THR A 248 15.76 7.10 -16.93
C THR A 248 16.75 5.97 -16.69
N PHE A 249 16.60 4.83 -17.35
CA PHE A 249 17.45 3.65 -17.16
C PHE A 249 18.07 3.20 -18.47
N ASN A 250 19.28 2.65 -18.42
CA ASN A 250 19.82 1.88 -19.55
C ASN A 250 19.23 0.45 -19.56
N LEU A 251 19.49 -0.31 -20.62
CA LEU A 251 18.92 -1.65 -20.80
C LEU A 251 19.27 -2.60 -19.63
N ARG A 252 20.52 -2.54 -19.13
CA ARG A 252 20.97 -3.40 -18.03
C ARG A 252 20.20 -3.09 -16.74
N GLU A 253 20.07 -1.80 -16.42
CA GLU A 253 19.35 -1.33 -15.23
C GLU A 253 17.87 -1.68 -15.31
N PHE A 254 17.24 -1.49 -16.48
CA PHE A 254 15.87 -1.90 -16.74
C PHE A 254 15.67 -3.40 -16.50
N LEU A 255 16.56 -4.26 -17.02
CA LEU A 255 16.48 -5.71 -16.83
C LEU A 255 16.63 -6.12 -15.35
N ILE A 256 17.54 -5.47 -14.61
CA ILE A 256 17.71 -5.73 -13.17
C ILE A 256 16.42 -5.36 -12.41
N LEU A 257 15.87 -4.16 -12.67
CA LEU A 257 14.62 -3.74 -12.02
C LEU A 257 13.43 -4.61 -12.45
N HIS A 258 13.37 -5.04 -13.70
CA HIS A 258 12.30 -5.89 -14.19
C HIS A 258 12.35 -7.29 -13.57
N THR A 259 13.54 -7.87 -13.44
CA THR A 259 13.72 -9.17 -12.78
C THR A 259 13.38 -9.12 -11.29
N ALA A 260 13.54 -7.97 -10.62
CA ALA A 260 13.08 -7.77 -9.25
C ALA A 260 11.54 -7.87 -9.08
N VAL A 261 10.76 -7.74 -10.17
CA VAL A 261 9.30 -7.93 -10.17
C VAL A 261 8.90 -9.39 -10.30
N VAL A 262 9.75 -10.25 -10.87
CA VAL A 262 9.42 -11.67 -11.12
C VAL A 262 8.94 -12.41 -9.88
N PRO A 263 9.53 -12.23 -8.67
CA PRO A 263 9.00 -12.85 -7.46
C PRO A 263 7.55 -12.48 -7.15
N SER A 264 7.07 -11.30 -7.56
CA SER A 264 5.67 -10.91 -7.35
C SER A 264 4.69 -11.72 -8.20
N LEU A 265 5.14 -12.38 -9.27
CA LEU A 265 4.30 -13.24 -10.12
C LEU A 265 3.78 -14.49 -9.38
N VAL A 266 4.32 -14.80 -8.20
CA VAL A 266 3.79 -15.86 -7.32
C VAL A 266 2.30 -15.65 -7.00
N ILE A 267 1.79 -14.41 -7.05
CA ILE A 267 0.36 -14.10 -6.89
C ILE A 267 -0.52 -14.74 -7.97
N LEU A 268 0.00 -14.94 -9.19
CA LEU A 268 -0.73 -15.59 -10.29
C LEU A 268 -0.97 -17.07 -9.96
N VAL A 269 0.02 -17.72 -9.33
CA VAL A 269 -0.10 -19.10 -8.86
C VAL A 269 -1.18 -19.22 -7.79
N GLY A 270 -1.24 -18.25 -6.86
CA GLY A 270 -2.30 -18.20 -5.84
C GLY A 270 -3.69 -18.01 -6.44
N MET A 271 -3.82 -17.12 -7.42
CA MET A 271 -5.08 -16.90 -8.15
C MET A 271 -5.52 -18.17 -8.91
N TYR A 272 -4.57 -18.88 -9.53
CA TYR A 272 -4.83 -20.16 -10.19
C TYR A 272 -5.36 -21.21 -9.20
N PHE A 273 -4.75 -21.34 -8.02
CA PHE A 273 -5.23 -22.29 -7.00
C PHE A 273 -6.64 -21.96 -6.50
N ILE A 274 -6.96 -20.69 -6.29
CA ILE A 274 -8.33 -20.30 -5.90
C ILE A 274 -9.32 -20.63 -7.03
N TRP A 275 -8.98 -20.33 -8.28
CA TRP A 275 -9.84 -20.62 -9.42
C TRP A 275 -10.07 -22.13 -9.58
N LYS A 276 -9.01 -22.94 -9.46
CA LYS A 276 -9.09 -24.39 -9.53
C LYS A 276 -9.98 -24.97 -8.42
N ASN A 277 -9.78 -24.54 -7.17
CA ASN A 277 -10.60 -24.97 -6.04
C ASN A 277 -12.09 -24.63 -6.21
N GLY A 278 -12.40 -23.53 -6.92
CA GLY A 278 -13.78 -23.15 -7.25
C GLY A 278 -14.41 -23.99 -8.36
N LYS A 279 -13.61 -24.57 -9.27
CA LYS A 279 -14.09 -25.46 -10.34
C LYS A 279 -14.26 -26.90 -9.87
N ASP A 280 -13.37 -27.39 -9.02
CA ASP A 280 -13.34 -28.78 -8.54
C ASP A 280 -14.37 -29.04 -7.42
N GLY A 281 -15.50 -28.31 -7.44
CA GLY A 281 -16.65 -28.39 -6.52
C GLY A 281 -16.53 -29.35 -5.34
N ASN A 282 -16.28 -28.81 -4.14
CA ASN A 282 -16.35 -29.51 -2.85
C ASN A 282 -15.34 -30.64 -2.56
N VAL A 283 -14.42 -31.03 -3.45
CA VAL A 283 -13.50 -32.15 -3.14
C VAL A 283 -12.37 -31.76 -2.16
N MET A 284 -12.09 -30.47 -1.97
CA MET A 284 -11.08 -29.97 -1.00
C MET A 284 -11.67 -29.11 0.14
N GLN A 285 -12.93 -29.36 0.56
CA GLN A 285 -13.40 -28.85 1.86
C GLN A 285 -12.77 -29.57 3.06
N SER A 286 -11.78 -30.47 2.88
CA SER A 286 -10.93 -30.97 3.96
C SER A 286 -9.84 -29.99 4.37
N SER A 287 -10.11 -28.68 4.35
CA SER A 287 -9.31 -27.72 5.12
C SER A 287 -9.59 -27.99 6.59
N TYR A 288 -8.79 -28.88 7.17
CA TYR A 288 -8.81 -29.26 8.57
C TYR A 288 -8.73 -28.00 9.44
N PHE A 289 -9.87 -27.53 9.93
CA PHE A 289 -9.89 -26.73 11.14
C PHE A 289 -9.35 -27.63 12.25
N THR A 290 -8.07 -27.50 12.58
CA THR A 290 -7.54 -28.16 13.77
C THR A 290 -8.32 -27.62 14.97
N ARG A 291 -9.16 -28.48 15.58
CA ARG A 291 -9.65 -28.26 16.95
C ARG A 291 -8.40 -28.10 17.82
N SER A 292 -8.10 -26.88 18.27
CA SER A 292 -7.23 -26.76 19.43
C SER A 292 -7.98 -27.45 20.57
N LYS A 293 -7.42 -28.54 21.09
CA LYS A 293 -7.85 -29.05 22.40
C LYS A 293 -7.67 -27.88 23.36
N SER A 294 -8.78 -27.41 23.94
CA SER A 294 -8.74 -26.52 25.08
C SER A 294 -8.02 -27.28 26.21
N SER A 295 -6.85 -26.80 26.59
CA SER A 295 -6.25 -27.05 27.90
C SER A 295 -6.71 -25.96 28.85
#